data_AF-A0A7X3ZDK3-F1
#
_entry.id   AF-A0A7X3ZDK3-F1
#
_cell.length_a   1.000
_cell.length_b   1.000
_cell.length_c   1.000
_cell.angle_alpha   90.00
_cell.angle_beta   90.00
_cell.angle_gamma   90.00
#
_symmetry.space_group_name_H-M   'P 1'
#
loop_
_entity.id
_entity.type
_entity.pdbx_description
1 polymer ?
#
loop_
_entity_poly.entity_id
_entity_poly.type
_entity_poly.pdbx_seq_one_letter_code
_entity_poly.pdbx_strand_id
1 'polypeptide(L)'
;MRSQAIWHPAALAVYIRLEFYMNSAAAKGLLRCSGSGPYEVYLNGERVGRGLGPAVAEVAMWEQFALDVALREGENVLLVFAIGCG
;
A
#
# COMPACT_ATOMS: atom_id res chain seq x y z
N MET A 1 8.88 10.47 -8.75
CA MET A 1 7.85 9.45 -8.44
C MET A 1 6.51 10.02 -8.89
N ARG A 2 5.66 9.27 -9.60
CA ARG A 2 4.33 9.74 -10.02
C ARG A 2 3.28 9.25 -9.02
N SER A 3 3.21 9.89 -7.86
CA SER A 3 2.26 9.57 -6.78
C SER A 3 1.72 10.85 -6.14
N GLN A 4 0.54 10.76 -5.53
CA GLN A 4 -0.09 11.84 -4.78
C GLN A 4 -0.57 11.30 -3.44
N ALA A 5 -0.47 12.11 -2.38
CA ALA A 5 -1.08 11.78 -1.10
C ALA A 5 -2.61 11.82 -1.22
N ILE A 6 -3.26 10.78 -0.71
CA ILE A 6 -4.71 10.65 -0.71
C ILE A 6 -5.19 10.36 0.70
N TRP A 7 -6.25 11.04 1.11
CA TRP A 7 -6.88 10.88 2.42
C TRP A 7 -8.34 11.31 2.36
N HIS A 8 -9.19 10.70 3.19
CA HIS A 8 -10.56 11.16 3.39
C HIS A 8 -10.64 11.99 4.67
N PRO A 9 -10.95 13.30 4.61
CA PRO A 9 -10.76 14.21 5.75
C PRO A 9 -11.63 13.89 6.98
N ALA A 10 -12.78 13.24 6.79
CA ALA A 10 -13.66 12.86 7.90
C ALA A 10 -13.44 11.42 8.43
N ALA A 11 -12.45 10.70 7.90
CA ALA A 11 -12.23 9.30 8.26
C ALA A 11 -11.08 9.14 9.25
N LEU A 12 -11.30 8.34 10.30
CA LEU A 12 -10.23 7.90 11.22
C LEU A 12 -9.30 6.87 10.57
N ALA A 13 -9.85 6.04 9.67
CA ALA A 13 -9.11 5.10 8.86
C ALA A 13 -9.71 5.01 7.45
N VAL A 14 -8.88 4.72 6.46
CA VAL A 14 -9.27 4.62 5.05
C VAL A 14 -8.83 3.29 4.45
N TYR A 15 -9.59 2.85 3.46
CA TYR A 15 -9.23 1.75 2.57
C TYR A 15 -9.00 2.32 1.17
N ILE A 16 -7.76 2.28 0.72
CA ILE A 16 -7.36 2.70 -0.61
C ILE A 16 -7.25 1.46 -1.47
N ARG A 17 -8.07 1.37 -2.52
CA ARG A 17 -8.13 0.20 -3.40
C ARG A 17 -7.74 0.58 -4.82
N LEU A 18 -6.85 -0.22 -5.41
CA LEU A 18 -6.44 -0.13 -6.80
C LEU A 18 -6.60 -1.50 -7.46
N GLU A 19 -7.39 -1.55 -8.52
CA GLU A 19 -7.46 -2.70 -9.42
C GLU A 19 -6.51 -2.47 -10.60
N PHE A 20 -5.81 -3.52 -11.02
CA PHE A 20 -4.96 -3.48 -12.20
C PHE A 20 -4.85 -4.86 -12.84
N TYR A 21 -4.55 -4.88 -14.14
CA TYR A 21 -4.40 -6.11 -14.92
C TYR A 21 -2.94 -6.36 -15.26
N MET A 22 -2.49 -7.61 -15.12
CA MET A 22 -1.14 -8.05 -15.45
C MET A 22 -1.17 -9.06 -16.60
N ASN A 23 -0.43 -8.79 -17.67
CA ASN A 23 -0.35 -9.70 -18.83
C ASN A 23 0.64 -10.86 -18.63
N SER A 24 1.33 -10.92 -17.49
CA SER A 24 2.25 -12.02 -17.16
C SER A 24 2.51 -12.08 -15.66
N ALA A 25 2.48 -13.28 -15.08
CA ALA A 25 2.85 -13.53 -13.68
C ALA A 25 4.36 -13.45 -13.42
N ALA A 26 5.23 -13.42 -14.44
CA ALA A 26 6.67 -13.32 -14.26
C ALA A 26 7.14 -11.90 -13.89
N ALA A 27 6.22 -10.94 -13.82
CA ALA A 27 6.53 -9.56 -13.50
C ALA A 27 6.90 -9.40 -12.02
N LYS A 28 8.05 -8.78 -11.77
CA LYS A 28 8.43 -8.34 -10.43
C LYS A 28 7.74 -7.01 -10.14
N GLY A 29 7.01 -6.94 -9.04
CA GLY A 29 6.37 -5.71 -8.57
C GLY A 29 7.02 -5.19 -7.31
N LEU A 30 7.18 -3.87 -7.23
CA LEU A 30 7.62 -3.18 -6.02
C LEU A 30 6.59 -2.08 -5.69
N LEU A 31 5.98 -2.17 -4.51
CA LEU A 31 5.25 -1.06 -3.96
C LEU A 31 6.18 -0.19 -3.12
N ARG A 32 6.13 1.11 -3.35
CA ARG A 32 6.69 2.12 -2.45
C ARG A 32 5.53 2.84 -1.79
N CYS A 33 5.42 2.75 -0.48
CA CYS A 33 4.31 3.33 0.28
C CYS A 33 4.83 4.15 1.46
N SER A 34 4.09 5.18 1.83
CA SER A 34 4.34 6.03 3.00
C SER A 34 2.99 6.54 3.49
N GLY A 35 2.87 6.75 4.79
CA GLY A 35 1.65 7.22 5.44
C GLY A 35 1.99 8.11 6.64
N SER A 36 1.12 9.07 6.91
CA SER A 36 1.20 9.91 8.10
C SER A 36 0.84 9.15 9.38
N GLY A 37 0.29 7.94 9.28
CA GLY A 37 0.04 7.02 10.39
C GLY A 37 0.29 5.56 9.98
N PRO A 38 0.03 4.60 10.88
CA PRO A 38 0.20 3.19 10.59
C PRO A 38 -0.66 2.72 9.41
N TYR A 39 -0.12 1.80 8.61
CA TYR A 39 -0.85 1.22 7.49
C TYR A 39 -0.44 -0.24 7.23
N GLU A 40 -1.35 -0.99 6.62
CA GLU A 40 -1.15 -2.36 6.15
C GLU A 40 -1.39 -2.44 4.65
N VAL A 41 -0.58 -3.24 3.96
CA VAL A 41 -0.66 -3.44 2.51
C VAL A 41 -1.07 -4.88 2.24
N TYR A 42 -2.07 -5.03 1.37
CA TYR A 42 -2.57 -6.30 0.90
C TYR A 42 -2.57 -6.37 -0.62
N LEU A 43 -2.22 -7.53 -1.16
CA LEU A 43 -2.33 -7.85 -2.57
C LEU A 43 -3.16 -9.12 -2.73
N ASN A 44 -4.24 -9.05 -3.50
CA ASN A 44 -5.12 -10.19 -3.77
C ASN A 44 -5.67 -10.88 -2.50
N GLY A 45 -5.83 -10.10 -1.41
CA GLY A 45 -6.28 -10.59 -0.10
C GLY A 45 -5.17 -11.04 0.85
N GLU A 46 -3.93 -11.17 0.38
CA GLU A 46 -2.78 -11.54 1.20
C GLU A 46 -2.04 -10.30 1.71
N ARG A 47 -1.67 -10.29 2.99
CA ARG A 47 -0.90 -9.18 3.57
C ARG A 47 0.56 -9.27 3.13
N VAL A 48 1.02 -8.26 2.39
CA VAL A 48 2.41 -8.18 1.89
C VAL A 48 3.33 -7.37 2.81
N GLY A 49 2.77 -6.54 3.69
CA GLY A 49 3.57 -5.78 4.64
C GLY A 49 2.78 -4.76 5.45
N ARG A 50 3.51 -4.01 6.28
CA ARG A 50 2.98 -2.91 7.09
C ARG A 50 4.02 -1.80 7.20
N GLY A 51 3.54 -0.56 7.29
CA GLY A 51 4.35 0.58 7.69
C GLY A 51 3.82 1.15 9.00
N LEU A 52 4.73 1.60 9.87
CA LEU A 52 4.36 2.09 11.21
C LEU A 52 3.99 3.60 11.19
N GLY A 53 4.20 4.28 10.07
CA GLY A 53 4.05 5.74 9.99
C GLY A 53 5.07 6.46 10.90
N PRO A 54 4.78 7.68 11.35
CA PRO A 54 5.69 8.45 12.20
C PRO A 54 5.79 7.92 13.63
N ALA A 55 5.07 6.85 13.98
CA ALA A 55 5.19 6.22 15.30
C ALA A 55 6.62 5.72 15.61
N VAL A 56 7.48 5.60 14.60
CA VAL A 56 8.87 5.14 14.74
C VAL A 56 9.90 6.13 14.15
N ALA A 57 9.48 7.14 13.38
CA ALA A 57 10.36 8.15 12.82
C ALA A 57 9.65 9.52 12.76
N GLU A 58 10.35 10.62 13.07
CA GLU A 58 9.78 11.99 13.04
C GLU A 58 9.21 12.40 11.67
N VAL A 59 9.55 11.67 10.60
CA VAL A 59 9.08 11.92 9.23
C VAL A 59 8.55 10.64 8.63
N ALA A 60 7.44 10.73 7.89
CA ALA A 60 6.86 9.60 7.16
C ALA A 60 7.88 9.00 6.17
N MET A 61 8.40 7.82 6.48
CA MET A 61 9.40 7.13 5.65
C MET A 61 8.74 6.34 4.53
N TRP A 62 9.39 6.33 3.36
CA TRP A 62 9.01 5.45 2.26
C TRP A 62 9.51 4.04 2.54
N GLU A 63 8.56 3.13 2.75
CA GLU A 63 8.80 1.69 2.85
C GLU A 63 8.72 1.05 1.46
N GLN A 64 9.36 -0.10 1.32
CA GLN A 64 9.36 -0.89 0.09
C GLN A 64 8.80 -2.29 0.37
N PHE A 65 7.81 -2.70 -0.43
CA PHE A 65 7.19 -4.02 -0.33
C PHE A 65 7.30 -4.75 -1.66
N ALA A 66 7.95 -5.89 -1.65
CA ALA A 66 7.99 -6.78 -2.81
C ALA A 66 6.60 -7.41 -2.99
N LEU A 67 6.06 -7.31 -4.21
CA LEU A 67 4.71 -7.79 -4.54
C LEU A 67 4.73 -9.14 -5.26
N ASP A 68 5.91 -9.62 -5.62
CA ASP A 68 6.16 -10.85 -6.35
C ASP A 68 5.58 -12.10 -5.66
N VAL A 69 5.46 -12.09 -4.34
CA VAL A 69 4.89 -13.20 -3.57
C VAL A 69 3.39 -13.44 -3.83
N ALA A 70 2.64 -12.43 -4.27
CA ALA A 70 1.18 -12.51 -4.40
C ALA A 70 0.64 -11.96 -5.75
N LEU A 71 1.51 -11.47 -6.63
CA LEU A 71 1.14 -11.07 -7.99
C LEU A 71 0.69 -12.28 -8.81
N ARG A 72 -0.34 -12.08 -9.63
CA ARG A 72 -0.83 -13.11 -10.56
C ARG A 72 -1.06 -12.53 -11.95
N GLU A 73 -1.07 -13.41 -12.95
CA GLU A 73 -1.58 -13.05 -14.27
C GLU A 73 -3.08 -12.77 -14.19
N GLY A 74 -3.54 -11.79 -14.96
CA GLY A 74 -4.93 -11.32 -14.92
C GLY A 74 -5.16 -10.20 -13.92
N GLU A 75 -6.35 -10.19 -13.33
CA GLU A 75 -6.79 -9.13 -12.41
C GLU A 75 -6.12 -9.22 -11.05
N ASN A 76 -5.60 -8.10 -10.58
CA ASN A 76 -4.99 -7.93 -9.27
C ASN A 76 -5.67 -6.79 -8.51
N VAL A 77 -5.76 -6.95 -7.19
CA VAL A 77 -6.30 -5.92 -6.29
C VAL A 77 -5.25 -5.59 -5.24
N LEU A 78 -4.74 -4.35 -5.29
CA LEU A 78 -3.94 -3.77 -4.22
C LEU A 78 -4.86 -3.02 -3.27
N LEU A 79 -4.73 -3.30 -1.98
CA LEU A 79 -5.45 -2.60 -0.92
C LEU A 79 -4.44 -2.07 0.11
N VAL A 80 -4.59 -0.80 0.48
CA VAL A 80 -3.89 -0.21 1.62
C VAL A 80 -4.94 0.20 2.64
N PHE A 81 -4.84 -0.38 3.83
CA PHE A 81 -5.58 0.07 5.01
C PHE A 81 -4.69 1.03 5.79
N ALA A 82 -5.12 2.27 5.98
CA ALA A 82 -4.32 3.30 6.64
C ALA A 82 -5.11 4.01 7.74
N ILE A 83 -4.46 4.29 8.86
CA ILE A 83 -5.02 5.02 10.00
C ILE A 83 -4.42 6.42 10.00
N GLY A 84 -5.26 7.44 10.17
CA GLY A 84 -4.82 8.83 10.18
C GLY A 84 -4.14 9.15 11.50
N CYS A 85 -3.03 9.88 11.45
CA CYS A 85 -2.56 10.63 12.61
C CYS A 85 -3.23 12.00 12.59
N GLY A 86 -3.93 12.33 13.68
CA GLY A 86 -4.54 13.63 13.90
C GLY A 86 -3.53 14.75 14.09
#